data_AF-A0A399YJS8-F1
#
_entry.id   AF-A0A399YJS8-F1
#
_cell.length_a   1.000
_cell.length_b   1.000
_cell.length_c   1.000
_cell.angle_alpha   90.00
_cell.angle_beta   90.00
_cell.angle_gamma   90.00
#
_symmetry.space_group_name_H-M   'P 1'
#
loop_
_entity.id
_entity.type
_entity.pdbx_description
1 polymer ?
#
loop_
_entity_poly.entity_id
_entity_poly.type
_entity_poly.pdbx_seq_one_letter_code
_entity_poly.pdbx_strand_id
1 'polypeptide(L)'
;MVQDLRTVGQRRSSEEADLIVAVRGLVERVTELERERRAERGRPLGRGSRALSRSVRLAAIGDIEVALGFSAWEAGYLVRAATAEEPLAAMVDAALRSGEVTWALVRLFYERTASLEDEQRLLAAAALFGADPELAAADRLDPDGELHGRAWSTPRYKAALEAEVVACRGTDVEAERAARARAYEARRMWVRVHDDGTATLSIKGPAASVLGAGQRLDRGARGVKAAGDPRTLSQLHADLGLGLLNFATVVLGTPPDNQAGQTTDAASTTGDTHGGHDATGDTDGAQGVLFDPVLAPDDMELLARVVNALPAVALQVVVPYSTVAGGFPICAHCSGPLDAPEPDDPAPGEDSALGGPPGWAVFPEHDERDGDGGPAPPRGDPSRRQRRRGAPPGRRGRGPVGEVLGANPFFVSEGHARELALMPGTTLHRLVVDPRDGRLVERTIQGYRPDA
;
A
#
# COMPACT_ATOMS: atom_id res chain seq x y z
N MET A 1 -33.29 1.75 -26.26
CA MET A 1 -33.32 1.65 -24.78
C MET A 1 -31.95 1.84 -24.13
N VAL A 2 -30.95 0.97 -24.34
CA VAL A 2 -29.61 1.14 -23.71
C VAL A 2 -28.87 2.39 -24.21
N GLN A 3 -28.99 2.69 -25.51
CA GLN A 3 -28.40 3.90 -26.11
C GLN A 3 -29.07 5.19 -25.62
N ASP A 4 -30.38 5.16 -25.41
CA ASP A 4 -31.13 6.30 -24.87
C ASP A 4 -30.72 6.58 -23.42
N LEU A 5 -30.58 5.52 -22.60
CA LEU A 5 -30.09 5.62 -21.23
C LEU A 5 -28.66 6.18 -21.17
N ARG A 6 -27.78 5.74 -22.09
CA ARG A 6 -26.42 6.27 -22.21
C ARG A 6 -26.42 7.77 -22.54
N THR A 7 -27.29 8.19 -23.45
CA THR A 7 -27.44 9.60 -23.84
C THR A 7 -27.89 10.47 -22.67
N VAL A 8 -28.88 10.00 -21.89
CA VAL A 8 -29.33 10.71 -20.67
C VAL A 8 -28.24 10.75 -19.62
N GLY A 9 -27.51 9.64 -19.42
CA GLY A 9 -26.36 9.58 -18.51
C GLY A 9 -25.26 10.57 -18.90
N GLN A 10 -24.90 10.62 -20.17
CA GLN A 10 -23.92 11.58 -20.69
C GLN A 10 -24.38 13.03 -20.50
N ARG A 11 -25.65 13.36 -20.81
CA ARG A 11 -26.18 14.72 -20.59
C ARG A 11 -26.05 15.14 -19.13
N ARG A 12 -26.41 14.26 -18.20
CA ARG A 12 -26.25 14.52 -16.76
C ARG A 12 -24.78 14.82 -16.40
N SER A 13 -23.84 14.02 -16.91
CA SER A 13 -22.41 14.24 -16.62
C SER A 13 -21.88 15.53 -17.26
N SER A 14 -22.38 15.92 -18.43
CA SER A 14 -22.09 17.23 -19.02
C SER A 14 -22.63 18.40 -18.19
N GLU A 15 -23.85 18.29 -17.64
CA GLU A 15 -24.40 19.29 -16.72
C GLU A 15 -23.56 19.40 -15.43
N GLU A 16 -23.02 18.28 -14.94
CA GLU A 16 -22.07 18.25 -13.82
C GLU A 16 -20.74 18.96 -14.18
N ALA A 17 -20.26 18.84 -15.43
CA ALA A 17 -19.09 19.60 -15.90
C ALA A 17 -19.36 21.11 -15.97
N ASP A 18 -20.51 21.51 -16.48
CA ASP A 18 -20.92 22.92 -16.55
C ASP A 18 -21.08 23.53 -15.15
N LEU A 19 -21.52 22.74 -14.16
CA LEU A 19 -21.53 23.15 -12.76
C LEU A 19 -20.12 23.46 -12.24
N ILE A 20 -19.11 22.63 -12.55
CA ILE A 20 -17.72 22.89 -12.15
C ILE A 20 -17.21 24.21 -12.76
N VAL A 21 -17.55 24.47 -14.03
CA VAL A 21 -17.21 25.74 -14.70
C VAL A 21 -17.89 26.93 -14.02
N ALA A 22 -19.17 26.80 -13.67
CA ALA A 22 -19.89 27.84 -12.93
C ALA A 22 -19.26 28.12 -11.55
N VAL A 23 -18.81 27.07 -10.86
CA VAL A 23 -18.07 27.18 -9.58
C VAL A 23 -16.71 27.86 -9.78
N ARG A 24 -15.99 27.60 -10.88
CA ARG A 24 -14.74 28.33 -11.21
C ARG A 24 -14.99 29.83 -11.29
N GLY A 25 -16.01 30.24 -12.04
CA GLY A 25 -16.40 31.65 -12.15
C GLY A 25 -16.84 32.26 -10.81
N LEU A 26 -17.48 31.48 -9.92
CA LEU A 26 -17.78 31.92 -8.55
C LEU A 26 -16.49 32.17 -7.76
N VAL A 27 -15.54 31.23 -7.78
CA VAL A 27 -14.27 31.36 -7.06
C VAL A 27 -13.48 32.58 -7.55
N GLU A 28 -13.48 32.86 -8.85
CA GLU A 28 -12.86 34.07 -9.42
C GLU A 28 -13.50 35.36 -8.90
N ARG A 29 -14.84 35.44 -8.87
CA ARG A 29 -15.57 36.59 -8.30
C ARG A 29 -15.28 36.78 -6.82
N VAL A 30 -15.30 35.70 -6.03
CA VAL A 30 -14.98 35.74 -4.59
C VAL A 30 -13.52 36.18 -4.38
N THR A 31 -12.60 35.73 -5.24
CA THR A 31 -11.19 36.15 -5.19
C THR A 31 -11.05 37.65 -5.41
N GLU A 32 -11.77 38.22 -6.37
CA GLU A 32 -11.73 39.65 -6.66
C GLU A 32 -12.33 40.49 -5.52
N LEU A 33 -13.49 40.10 -5.00
CA LEU A 33 -14.10 40.76 -3.83
C LEU A 33 -13.16 40.73 -2.60
N GLU A 34 -12.45 39.62 -2.40
CA GLU A 34 -11.49 39.50 -1.30
C GLU A 34 -10.19 40.28 -1.53
N ARG A 35 -9.86 40.61 -2.79
CA ARG A 35 -8.77 41.56 -3.13
C ARG A 35 -9.17 42.98 -2.81
N GLU A 36 -10.37 43.39 -3.24
CA GLU A 36 -10.94 44.72 -2.99
C GLU A 36 -11.01 45.01 -1.47
N ARG A 37 -11.64 44.11 -0.70
CA ARG A 37 -11.75 44.22 0.77
C ARG A 37 -10.40 44.32 1.49
N ARG A 38 -9.36 43.70 0.93
CA ARG A 38 -8.00 43.72 1.50
C ARG A 38 -7.25 45.00 1.12
N ALA A 39 -7.48 45.52 -0.09
CA ALA A 39 -6.95 46.81 -0.53
C ALA A 39 -7.52 47.94 0.36
N GLU A 40 -8.81 47.92 0.65
CA GLU A 40 -9.47 48.86 1.57
C GLU A 40 -8.89 48.82 3.00
N ARG A 41 -8.41 47.64 3.44
CA ARG A 41 -7.78 47.44 4.76
C ARG A 41 -6.27 47.68 4.76
N GLY A 42 -5.70 48.19 3.66
CA GLY A 42 -4.27 48.48 3.55
C GLY A 42 -3.35 47.26 3.56
N ARG A 43 -3.85 46.07 3.20
CA ARG A 43 -3.05 44.82 3.13
C ARG A 43 -3.14 44.17 1.75
N PRO A 44 -2.39 44.63 0.74
CA PRO A 44 -2.43 44.04 -0.60
C PRO A 44 -2.00 42.56 -0.56
N LEU A 45 -2.65 41.71 -1.36
CA LEU A 45 -2.15 40.35 -1.59
C LEU A 45 -0.83 40.43 -2.36
N GLY A 46 0.20 39.74 -1.89
CA GLY A 46 1.41 39.54 -2.67
C GLY A 46 1.07 38.80 -3.97
N ARG A 47 1.59 39.25 -5.11
CA ARG A 47 1.32 38.70 -6.46
C ARG A 47 1.78 37.25 -6.67
N GLY A 48 2.29 36.58 -5.64
CA GLY A 48 3.05 35.33 -5.78
C GLY A 48 2.33 34.04 -5.38
N SER A 49 1.20 34.08 -4.68
CA SER A 49 0.56 32.83 -4.22
C SER A 49 -0.52 32.36 -5.20
N ARG A 50 -0.18 31.35 -6.03
CA ARG A 50 -1.16 30.57 -6.80
C ARG A 50 -2.13 29.78 -5.91
N ALA A 51 -1.79 29.57 -4.63
CA ALA A 51 -2.66 28.88 -3.69
C ALA A 51 -3.85 29.77 -3.30
N LEU A 52 -5.07 29.23 -3.47
CA LEU A 52 -6.31 29.88 -3.06
C LEU A 52 -6.26 30.19 -1.56
N SER A 53 -6.43 31.48 -1.20
CA SER A 53 -6.42 31.87 0.20
C SER A 53 -7.55 31.18 0.98
N ARG A 54 -7.32 30.90 2.26
CA ARG A 54 -8.31 30.24 3.12
C ARG A 54 -9.65 31.01 3.16
N SER A 55 -9.61 32.34 3.16
CA SER A 55 -10.84 33.16 3.20
C SER A 55 -11.67 32.98 1.92
N VAL A 56 -11.04 33.05 0.75
CA VAL A 56 -11.71 32.85 -0.54
C VAL A 56 -12.32 31.45 -0.61
N ARG A 57 -11.58 30.42 -0.18
CA ARG A 57 -12.08 29.04 -0.17
C ARG A 57 -13.34 28.89 0.69
N LEU A 58 -13.32 29.40 1.91
CA LEU A 58 -14.45 29.29 2.85
C LEU A 58 -15.66 30.09 2.37
N ALA A 59 -15.44 31.28 1.80
CA ALA A 59 -16.52 32.09 1.23
C ALA A 59 -17.18 31.39 0.03
N ALA A 60 -16.38 30.87 -0.92
CA ALA A 60 -16.92 30.12 -2.05
C ALA A 60 -17.66 28.85 -1.60
N ILE A 61 -17.17 28.14 -0.58
CA ILE A 61 -17.89 26.99 0.02
C ILE A 61 -19.24 27.44 0.56
N GLY A 62 -19.29 28.50 1.38
CA GLY A 62 -20.54 29.00 1.95
C GLY A 62 -21.56 29.44 0.89
N ASP A 63 -21.11 30.11 -0.16
CA ASP A 63 -21.97 30.51 -1.28
C ASP A 63 -22.57 29.28 -2.00
N ILE A 64 -21.79 28.21 -2.19
CA ILE A 64 -22.25 26.94 -2.77
C ILE A 64 -23.25 26.24 -1.85
N GLU A 65 -23.01 26.20 -0.54
CA GLU A 65 -23.93 25.59 0.43
C GLU A 65 -25.30 26.27 0.39
N VAL A 66 -25.32 27.60 0.36
CA VAL A 66 -26.57 28.39 0.29
C VAL A 66 -27.28 28.21 -1.05
N ALA A 67 -26.53 28.23 -2.16
CA ALA A 67 -27.12 28.20 -3.50
C ALA A 67 -27.61 26.80 -3.91
N LEU A 68 -26.88 25.74 -3.55
CA LEU A 68 -27.13 24.36 -4.03
C LEU A 68 -27.59 23.40 -2.93
N GLY A 69 -27.59 23.82 -1.65
CA GLY A 69 -27.94 22.95 -0.52
C GLY A 69 -26.92 21.84 -0.26
N PHE A 70 -25.69 21.98 -0.76
CA PHE A 70 -24.64 21.00 -0.58
C PHE A 70 -24.05 21.08 0.82
N SER A 71 -23.44 19.99 1.29
CA SER A 71 -22.61 20.04 2.49
C SER A 71 -21.30 20.79 2.21
N ALA A 72 -20.72 21.42 3.23
CA ALA A 72 -19.40 22.03 3.16
C ALA A 72 -18.32 21.08 2.57
N TRP A 73 -18.46 19.78 2.83
CA TRP A 73 -17.55 18.76 2.30
C TRP A 73 -17.69 18.61 0.78
N GLU A 74 -18.93 18.49 0.29
CA GLU A 74 -19.24 18.38 -1.14
C GLU A 74 -18.87 19.66 -1.91
N ALA A 75 -19.23 20.82 -1.37
CA ALA A 75 -18.84 22.12 -1.89
C ALA A 75 -17.30 22.26 -1.93
N GLY A 76 -16.60 21.73 -0.93
CA GLY A 76 -15.15 21.70 -0.90
C GLY A 76 -14.51 20.92 -2.06
N TYR A 77 -15.12 19.82 -2.52
CA TYR A 77 -14.64 19.09 -3.70
C TYR A 77 -14.95 19.81 -5.00
N LEU A 78 -16.12 20.44 -5.12
CA LEU A 78 -16.42 21.29 -6.28
C LEU A 78 -15.40 22.42 -6.41
N VAL A 79 -15.06 23.10 -5.32
CA VAL A 79 -14.03 24.14 -5.33
C VAL A 79 -12.68 23.56 -5.74
N ARG A 80 -12.27 22.39 -5.23
CA ARG A 80 -11.01 21.74 -5.65
C ARG A 80 -11.00 21.41 -7.14
N ALA A 81 -12.09 20.87 -7.67
CA ALA A 81 -12.20 20.53 -9.09
C ALA A 81 -12.17 21.80 -9.97
N ALA A 82 -12.89 22.84 -9.54
CA ALA A 82 -12.96 24.11 -10.24
C ALA A 82 -11.60 24.85 -10.28
N THR A 83 -10.79 24.72 -9.23
CA THR A 83 -9.46 25.34 -9.11
C THR A 83 -8.31 24.40 -9.42
N ALA A 84 -8.57 23.24 -10.02
CA ALA A 84 -7.52 22.32 -10.43
C ALA A 84 -6.64 22.95 -11.52
N GLU A 85 -5.36 22.55 -11.58
CA GLU A 85 -4.45 23.00 -12.64
C GLU A 85 -4.96 22.54 -14.02
N GLU A 86 -4.66 23.34 -15.05
CA GLU A 86 -5.32 23.23 -16.36
C GLU A 86 -5.25 21.83 -16.99
N PRO A 87 -4.11 21.09 -16.96
CA PRO A 87 -4.08 19.73 -17.50
C PRO A 87 -5.06 18.78 -16.79
N LEU A 88 -5.17 18.87 -15.46
CA LEU A 88 -6.08 18.04 -14.68
C LEU A 88 -7.53 18.46 -14.91
N ALA A 89 -7.80 19.77 -14.93
CA ALA A 89 -9.14 20.29 -15.17
C ALA A 89 -9.67 19.89 -16.56
N ALA A 90 -8.84 19.99 -17.59
CA ALA A 90 -9.20 19.61 -18.95
C ALA A 90 -9.52 18.11 -19.09
N MET A 91 -8.72 17.23 -18.44
CA MET A 91 -9.01 15.79 -18.42
C MET A 91 -10.33 15.47 -17.73
N VAL A 92 -10.60 16.10 -16.58
CA VAL A 92 -11.85 15.90 -15.83
C VAL A 92 -13.06 16.40 -16.62
N ASP A 93 -12.98 17.58 -17.24
CA ASP A 93 -14.05 18.14 -18.08
C ASP A 93 -14.33 17.22 -19.28
N ALA A 94 -13.30 16.79 -20.01
CA ALA A 94 -13.45 15.88 -21.15
C ALA A 94 -14.08 14.53 -20.75
N ALA A 95 -13.67 13.96 -19.61
CA ALA A 95 -14.20 12.69 -19.11
C ALA A 95 -15.67 12.80 -18.66
N LEU A 96 -16.07 13.93 -18.07
CA LEU A 96 -17.46 14.21 -17.71
C LEU A 96 -18.33 14.45 -18.96
N ARG A 97 -17.86 15.25 -19.92
CA ARG A 97 -18.60 15.57 -21.16
C ARG A 97 -18.77 14.36 -22.08
N SER A 98 -17.80 13.44 -22.10
CA SER A 98 -17.93 12.16 -22.81
C SER A 98 -18.87 11.18 -22.11
N GLY A 99 -19.21 11.41 -20.84
CA GLY A 99 -19.99 10.49 -20.02
C GLY A 99 -19.23 9.21 -19.66
N GLU A 100 -17.89 9.21 -19.78
CA GLU A 100 -17.05 8.11 -19.31
C GLU A 100 -17.07 8.02 -17.78
N VAL A 101 -17.16 9.17 -17.11
CA VAL A 101 -17.24 9.27 -15.65
C VAL A 101 -18.41 10.13 -15.22
N THR A 102 -18.81 9.95 -13.96
CA THR A 102 -19.79 10.82 -13.28
C THR A 102 -19.10 11.66 -12.22
N TRP A 103 -19.74 12.73 -11.77
CA TRP A 103 -19.24 13.54 -10.66
C TRP A 103 -18.91 12.71 -9.42
N ALA A 104 -19.69 11.67 -9.12
CA ALA A 104 -19.41 10.78 -7.98
C ALA A 104 -18.04 10.08 -8.09
N LEU A 105 -17.61 9.72 -9.31
CA LEU A 105 -16.30 9.12 -9.56
C LEU A 105 -15.18 10.17 -9.51
N VAL A 106 -15.43 11.36 -10.05
CA VAL A 106 -14.49 12.50 -9.99
C VAL A 106 -14.26 12.93 -8.52
N ARG A 107 -15.32 13.02 -7.73
CA ARG A 107 -15.23 13.31 -6.28
C ARG A 107 -14.39 12.26 -5.56
N LEU A 108 -14.64 10.98 -5.84
CA LEU A 108 -13.86 9.88 -5.27
C LEU A 108 -12.38 9.95 -5.66
N PHE A 109 -12.07 10.38 -6.89
CA PHE A 109 -10.69 10.63 -7.32
C PHE A 109 -10.03 11.70 -6.44
N TYR A 110 -10.66 12.87 -6.26
CA TYR A 110 -10.11 13.92 -5.41
C TYR A 110 -9.98 13.49 -3.95
N GLU A 111 -10.91 12.69 -3.45
CA GLU A 111 -10.83 12.12 -2.10
C GLU A 111 -9.63 11.19 -1.95
N ARG A 112 -9.44 10.23 -2.86
CA ARG A 112 -8.39 9.21 -2.75
C ARG A 112 -6.99 9.73 -3.10
N THR A 113 -6.91 10.78 -3.91
CA THR A 113 -5.65 11.41 -4.32
C THR A 113 -5.27 12.63 -3.50
N ALA A 114 -6.03 12.93 -2.43
CA ALA A 114 -5.77 14.08 -1.56
C ALA A 114 -4.40 14.05 -0.87
N SER A 115 -3.83 12.85 -0.68
CA SER A 115 -2.49 12.67 -0.10
C SER A 115 -1.36 12.67 -1.14
N LEU A 116 -1.68 12.64 -2.43
CA LEU A 116 -0.68 12.60 -3.50
C LEU A 116 -0.19 14.01 -3.82
N GLU A 117 1.07 14.09 -4.26
CA GLU A 117 1.62 15.29 -4.87
C GLU A 117 0.90 15.64 -6.17
N ASP A 118 1.01 16.89 -6.63
CA ASP A 118 0.25 17.35 -7.79
C ASP A 118 0.68 16.63 -9.08
N GLU A 119 1.96 16.32 -9.25
CA GLU A 119 2.46 15.52 -10.38
C GLU A 119 1.93 14.07 -10.34
N GLN A 120 1.94 13.43 -9.17
CA GLN A 120 1.37 12.10 -8.96
C GLN A 120 -0.14 12.07 -9.21
N ARG A 121 -0.86 13.10 -8.75
CA ARG A 121 -2.29 13.24 -9.00
C ARG A 121 -2.58 13.42 -10.49
N LEU A 122 -1.77 14.20 -11.20
CA LEU A 122 -1.89 14.38 -12.64
C LEU A 122 -1.62 13.07 -13.39
N LEU A 123 -0.64 12.28 -12.97
CA LEU A 123 -0.40 10.95 -13.52
C LEU A 123 -1.63 10.05 -13.32
N ALA A 124 -2.14 9.93 -12.09
CA ALA A 124 -3.35 9.15 -11.81
C ALA A 124 -4.56 9.61 -12.66
N ALA A 125 -4.72 10.93 -12.85
CA ALA A 125 -5.74 11.48 -13.74
C ALA A 125 -5.53 11.10 -15.22
N ALA A 126 -4.29 11.15 -15.72
CA ALA A 126 -3.98 10.73 -17.08
C ALA A 126 -4.35 9.26 -17.33
N ALA A 127 -4.20 8.38 -16.33
CA ALA A 127 -4.62 6.98 -16.46
C ALA A 127 -6.15 6.81 -16.49
N LEU A 128 -6.86 7.53 -15.61
CA LEU A 128 -8.30 7.34 -15.41
C LEU A 128 -9.18 8.14 -16.37
N PHE A 129 -8.70 9.30 -16.82
CA PHE A 129 -9.45 10.30 -17.58
C PHE A 129 -8.75 10.73 -18.89
N GLY A 130 -7.44 10.51 -19.00
CA GLY A 130 -6.66 10.97 -20.15
C GLY A 130 -7.03 10.30 -21.47
N ALA A 131 -6.54 10.86 -22.57
CA ALA A 131 -6.79 10.39 -23.93
C ALA A 131 -5.64 9.55 -24.52
N ASP A 132 -4.55 9.35 -23.76
CA ASP A 132 -3.39 8.58 -24.19
C ASP A 132 -3.54 7.09 -23.78
N PRO A 133 -3.69 6.16 -24.74
CA PRO A 133 -3.82 4.74 -24.46
C PRO A 133 -2.59 4.15 -23.72
N GLU A 134 -1.39 4.69 -23.93
CA GLU A 134 -0.17 4.18 -23.28
C GLU A 134 -0.19 4.39 -21.76
N LEU A 135 -0.84 5.48 -21.32
CA LEU A 135 -0.98 5.85 -19.91
C LEU A 135 -2.29 5.37 -19.28
N ALA A 136 -3.28 4.99 -20.09
CA ALA A 136 -4.61 4.64 -19.64
C ALA A 136 -4.65 3.39 -18.74
N ALA A 137 -5.50 3.37 -17.72
CA ALA A 137 -5.72 2.16 -16.93
C ALA A 137 -6.22 1.01 -17.83
N ALA A 138 -5.76 -0.23 -17.57
CA ALA A 138 -6.08 -1.38 -18.41
C ALA A 138 -7.60 -1.61 -18.57
N ASP A 139 -8.40 -1.30 -17.54
CA ASP A 139 -9.87 -1.37 -17.59
C ASP A 139 -10.52 -0.39 -18.59
N ARG A 140 -9.79 0.59 -19.14
CA ARG A 140 -10.27 1.50 -20.20
C ARG A 140 -9.90 1.04 -21.61
N LEU A 141 -9.05 0.02 -21.72
CA LEU A 141 -8.54 -0.47 -22.99
C LEU A 141 -9.43 -1.61 -23.49
N ASP A 142 -9.66 -1.64 -24.79
CA ASP A 142 -10.19 -2.81 -25.47
C ASP A 142 -9.07 -3.85 -25.75
N PRO A 143 -9.40 -5.03 -26.29
CA PRO A 143 -8.39 -6.04 -26.61
C PRO A 143 -7.31 -5.60 -27.61
N ASP A 144 -7.57 -4.56 -28.40
CA ASP A 144 -6.63 -4.01 -29.38
C ASP A 144 -5.69 -2.96 -28.74
N GLY A 145 -5.91 -2.62 -27.46
CA GLY A 145 -5.12 -1.65 -26.71
C GLY A 145 -5.58 -0.20 -26.90
N GLU A 146 -6.77 0.00 -27.48
CA GLU A 146 -7.36 1.31 -27.72
C GLU A 146 -8.36 1.70 -26.63
N LEU A 147 -8.59 3.01 -26.45
CA LEU A 147 -9.57 3.49 -25.50
C LEU A 147 -11.00 3.13 -25.94
N HIS A 148 -11.69 2.31 -25.17
CA HIS A 148 -13.02 1.84 -25.55
C HIS A 148 -14.14 2.90 -25.34
N GLY A 149 -13.87 3.99 -24.63
CA GLY A 149 -14.77 5.14 -24.41
C GLY A 149 -16.12 4.82 -23.76
N ARG A 150 -16.19 3.81 -22.88
CA ARG A 150 -17.42 3.35 -22.22
C ARG A 150 -17.44 3.91 -20.80
N ALA A 151 -18.64 4.12 -20.27
CA ALA A 151 -18.79 4.53 -18.89
C ALA A 151 -18.13 3.52 -17.94
N TRP A 152 -17.39 4.03 -16.97
CA TRP A 152 -16.76 3.23 -15.94
C TRP A 152 -17.80 2.46 -15.11
N SER A 153 -17.51 1.19 -14.83
CA SER A 153 -18.19 0.52 -13.72
C SER A 153 -17.56 0.97 -12.40
N THR A 154 -18.39 1.28 -11.41
CA THR A 154 -17.91 1.76 -10.10
C THR A 154 -16.86 0.83 -9.47
N PRO A 155 -17.02 -0.52 -9.49
CA PRO A 155 -16.00 -1.42 -8.93
C PRO A 155 -14.67 -1.36 -9.69
N ARG A 156 -14.70 -1.36 -11.03
CA ARG A 156 -13.46 -1.28 -11.84
C ARG A 156 -12.76 0.05 -11.66
N TYR A 157 -13.51 1.14 -11.63
CA TYR A 157 -12.95 2.46 -11.37
C TYR A 157 -12.26 2.54 -10.00
N LYS A 158 -12.89 1.99 -8.95
CA LYS A 158 -12.30 1.93 -7.61
C LYS A 158 -11.00 1.13 -7.61
N ALA A 159 -10.99 -0.04 -8.26
CA ALA A 159 -9.80 -0.87 -8.35
C ALA A 159 -8.68 -0.16 -9.11
N ALA A 160 -8.96 0.41 -10.29
CA ALA A 160 -8.00 1.16 -11.08
C ALA A 160 -7.46 2.40 -10.33
N LEU A 161 -8.34 3.17 -9.67
CA LEU A 161 -7.92 4.31 -8.86
C LEU A 161 -7.03 3.89 -7.68
N GLU A 162 -7.36 2.79 -7.01
CA GLU A 162 -6.53 2.28 -5.92
C GLU A 162 -5.17 1.78 -6.42
N ALA A 163 -5.14 1.06 -7.55
CA ALA A 163 -3.92 0.64 -8.21
C ALA A 163 -3.02 1.84 -8.57
N GLU A 164 -3.57 2.90 -9.17
CA GLU A 164 -2.81 4.11 -9.54
C GLU A 164 -2.31 4.87 -8.30
N VAL A 165 -3.11 4.95 -7.23
CA VAL A 165 -2.66 5.57 -5.96
C VAL A 165 -1.51 4.78 -5.34
N VAL A 166 -1.57 3.44 -5.36
CA VAL A 166 -0.49 2.58 -4.86
C VAL A 166 0.75 2.68 -5.76
N ALA A 167 0.56 2.73 -7.09
CA ALA A 167 1.63 2.90 -8.07
C ALA A 167 2.40 4.21 -7.87
N CYS A 168 1.68 5.31 -7.63
CA CYS A 168 2.27 6.62 -7.35
C CYS A 168 2.99 6.63 -6.00
N ARG A 169 2.40 6.05 -4.94
CA ARG A 169 3.08 5.95 -3.63
C ARG A 169 4.33 5.08 -3.69
N GLY A 170 4.33 4.06 -4.54
CA GLY A 170 5.44 3.14 -4.70
C GLY A 170 6.67 3.74 -5.39
N THR A 171 6.61 4.97 -5.91
CA THR A 171 7.79 5.64 -6.49
C THR A 171 8.81 6.03 -5.43
N ASP A 172 8.36 6.36 -4.22
CA ASP A 172 9.23 6.66 -3.07
C ASP A 172 9.23 5.47 -2.10
N VAL A 173 10.17 4.55 -2.33
CA VAL A 173 10.29 3.31 -1.57
C VAL A 173 10.61 3.58 -0.09
N GLU A 174 11.42 4.59 0.21
CA GLU A 174 11.82 4.96 1.57
C GLU A 174 10.62 5.51 2.35
N ALA A 175 9.90 6.49 1.79
CA ALA A 175 8.74 7.07 2.45
C ALA A 175 7.61 6.05 2.62
N GLU A 176 7.42 5.16 1.65
CA GLU A 176 6.40 4.11 1.70
C GLU A 176 6.74 3.07 2.78
N ARG A 177 8.00 2.65 2.87
CA ARG A 177 8.49 1.77 3.95
C ARG A 177 8.35 2.42 5.32
N ALA A 178 8.74 3.68 5.48
CA ALA A 178 8.60 4.42 6.73
C ALA A 178 7.11 4.63 7.11
N ALA A 179 6.23 4.86 6.13
CA ALA A 179 4.79 4.92 6.36
C ALA A 179 4.24 3.57 6.84
N ARG A 180 4.69 2.46 6.25
CA ARG A 180 4.29 1.10 6.66
C ARG A 180 4.80 0.75 8.05
N ALA A 181 6.06 1.05 8.36
CA ALA A 181 6.63 0.85 9.69
C ALA A 181 5.82 1.60 10.77
N ARG A 182 5.51 2.88 10.53
CA ARG A 182 4.61 3.66 11.40
C ARG A 182 3.21 3.04 11.51
N ALA A 183 2.66 2.52 10.41
CA ALA A 183 1.36 1.84 10.43
C ALA A 183 1.39 0.55 11.26
N TYR A 184 2.51 -0.19 11.23
CA TYR A 184 2.73 -1.39 12.03
C TYR A 184 2.97 -1.07 13.51
N GLU A 185 3.66 0.02 13.83
CA GLU A 185 3.78 0.54 15.20
C GLU A 185 2.43 0.99 15.75
N ALA A 186 1.58 1.58 14.92
CA ALA A 186 0.22 1.98 15.26
C ALA A 186 -0.79 0.80 15.32
N ARG A 187 -0.30 -0.45 15.35
CA ARG A 187 -1.13 -1.63 15.61
C ARG A 187 -1.83 -1.48 16.95
N ARG A 188 -3.13 -1.74 16.98
CA ARG A 188 -3.95 -1.53 18.17
C ARG A 188 -5.19 -2.39 18.15
N MET A 189 -5.69 -2.70 19.34
CA MET A 189 -6.97 -3.33 19.56
C MET A 189 -7.84 -2.37 20.38
N TRP A 190 -9.11 -2.25 20.02
CA TRP A 190 -10.08 -1.51 20.83
C TRP A 190 -11.42 -2.22 20.85
N VAL A 191 -12.16 -1.99 21.92
CA VAL A 191 -13.51 -2.52 22.12
C VAL A 191 -14.47 -1.36 22.27
N ARG A 192 -15.61 -1.42 21.57
CA ARG A 192 -16.73 -0.51 21.74
C ARG A 192 -17.93 -1.29 22.23
N VAL A 193 -18.40 -1.00 23.44
CA VAL A 193 -19.65 -1.53 23.98
C VAL A 193 -20.81 -0.68 23.45
N HIS A 194 -21.90 -1.33 23.07
CA HIS A 194 -23.11 -0.70 22.54
C HIS A 194 -24.26 -0.80 23.55
N ASP A 195 -25.28 0.03 23.36
CA ASP A 195 -26.40 0.16 24.30
C ASP A 195 -27.34 -1.06 24.32
N ASP A 196 -27.24 -1.93 23.31
CA ASP A 196 -28.03 -3.16 23.17
C ASP A 196 -27.41 -4.37 23.88
N GLY A 197 -26.36 -4.16 24.69
CA GLY A 197 -25.64 -5.22 25.38
C GLY A 197 -24.65 -5.98 24.48
N THR A 198 -24.45 -5.55 23.23
CA THR A 198 -23.41 -6.09 22.36
C THR A 198 -22.11 -5.28 22.42
N ALA A 199 -21.01 -5.82 21.90
CA ALA A 199 -19.76 -5.08 21.76
C ALA A 199 -19.08 -5.39 20.42
N THR A 200 -18.41 -4.39 19.85
CA THR A 200 -17.53 -4.57 18.69
C THR A 200 -16.08 -4.60 19.16
N LEU A 201 -15.40 -5.71 18.86
CA LEU A 201 -13.94 -5.80 18.92
C LEU A 201 -13.36 -5.40 17.57
N SER A 202 -12.34 -4.55 17.57
CA SER A 202 -11.61 -4.15 16.37
C SER A 202 -10.12 -4.28 16.57
N ILE A 203 -9.46 -4.95 15.61
CA ILE A 203 -8.02 -5.20 15.60
C ILE A 203 -7.44 -4.54 14.35
N LYS A 204 -6.44 -3.68 14.54
CA LYS A 204 -5.63 -3.10 13.46
C LYS A 204 -4.21 -3.65 13.57
N GLY A 205 -3.71 -4.21 12.47
CA GLY A 205 -2.36 -4.74 12.37
C GLY A 205 -1.92 -4.93 10.92
N PRO A 206 -0.79 -5.64 10.68
CA PRO A 206 -0.33 -5.96 9.34
C PRO A 206 -1.39 -6.69 8.52
N ALA A 207 -1.59 -6.28 7.26
CA ALA A 207 -2.64 -6.81 6.40
C ALA A 207 -2.57 -8.34 6.28
N ALA A 208 -1.37 -8.89 6.10
CA ALA A 208 -1.16 -10.34 6.03
C ALA A 208 -1.67 -11.07 7.29
N SER A 209 -1.31 -10.58 8.48
CA SER A 209 -1.71 -11.19 9.75
C SER A 209 -3.23 -11.11 9.96
N VAL A 210 -3.84 -9.94 9.70
CA VAL A 210 -5.28 -9.74 9.88
C VAL A 210 -6.10 -10.56 8.88
N LEU A 211 -5.67 -10.60 7.62
CA LEU A 211 -6.32 -11.43 6.59
C LEU A 211 -6.14 -12.92 6.88
N GLY A 212 -4.97 -13.34 7.35
CA GLY A 212 -4.73 -14.72 7.79
C GLY A 212 -5.64 -15.14 8.93
N ALA A 213 -5.83 -14.28 9.93
CA ALA A 213 -6.78 -14.51 11.01
C ALA A 213 -8.22 -14.66 10.44
N GLY A 214 -8.63 -13.75 9.56
CA GLY A 214 -9.94 -13.81 8.89
C GLY A 214 -10.14 -15.10 8.08
N GLN A 215 -9.16 -15.51 7.28
CA GLN A 215 -9.21 -16.76 6.50
C GLN A 215 -9.31 -18.00 7.39
N ARG A 216 -8.59 -18.02 8.52
CA ARG A 216 -8.67 -19.11 9.50
C ARG A 216 -10.07 -19.20 10.10
N LEU A 217 -10.68 -18.07 10.45
CA LEU A 217 -12.05 -18.02 10.95
C LEU A 217 -13.07 -18.48 9.90
N ASP A 218 -12.94 -18.03 8.65
CA ASP A 218 -13.83 -18.43 7.56
C ASP A 218 -13.74 -19.93 7.26
N ARG A 219 -12.52 -20.48 7.19
CA ARG A 219 -12.33 -21.93 7.02
C ARG A 219 -12.94 -22.73 8.18
N GLY A 220 -12.71 -22.30 9.41
CA GLY A 220 -13.26 -22.96 10.59
C GLY A 220 -14.79 -22.91 10.63
N ALA A 221 -15.38 -21.74 10.38
CA ALA A 221 -16.83 -21.58 10.35
C ALA A 221 -17.49 -22.39 9.23
N ARG A 222 -16.90 -22.43 8.03
CA ARG A 222 -17.39 -23.30 6.94
C ARG A 222 -17.28 -24.78 7.29
N GLY A 223 -16.20 -25.19 7.96
CA GLY A 223 -16.03 -26.57 8.45
C GLY A 223 -17.12 -26.96 9.45
N VAL A 224 -17.37 -26.12 10.46
CA VAL A 224 -18.46 -26.32 11.43
C VAL A 224 -19.82 -26.31 10.75
N LYS A 225 -20.04 -25.41 9.78
CA LYS A 225 -21.29 -25.37 9.02
C LYS A 225 -21.53 -26.63 8.20
N ALA A 226 -20.48 -27.14 7.55
CA ALA A 226 -20.54 -28.39 6.78
C ALA A 226 -20.82 -29.62 7.67
N ALA A 227 -20.42 -29.57 8.95
CA ALA A 227 -20.75 -30.60 9.94
C ALA A 227 -22.21 -30.56 10.43
N GLY A 228 -23.05 -29.67 9.89
CA GLY A 228 -24.49 -29.62 10.17
C GLY A 228 -24.91 -28.61 11.23
N ASP A 229 -24.02 -27.70 11.66
CA ASP A 229 -24.38 -26.69 12.65
C ASP A 229 -25.52 -25.77 12.14
N PRO A 230 -26.61 -25.58 12.92
CA PRO A 230 -27.77 -24.81 12.47
C PRO A 230 -27.49 -23.30 12.40
N ARG A 231 -26.48 -22.77 13.10
CA ARG A 231 -26.16 -21.33 13.15
C ARG A 231 -25.77 -20.79 11.78
N THR A 232 -25.97 -19.49 11.57
CA THR A 232 -25.54 -18.80 10.35
C THR A 232 -24.01 -18.74 10.27
N LEU A 233 -23.46 -18.62 9.06
CA LEU A 233 -22.01 -18.51 8.88
C LEU A 233 -21.42 -17.31 9.64
N SER A 234 -22.15 -16.18 9.68
CA SER A 234 -21.75 -14.99 10.43
C SER A 234 -21.71 -15.22 11.95
N GLN A 235 -22.68 -15.95 12.51
CA GLN A 235 -22.66 -16.35 13.92
C GLN A 235 -21.48 -17.27 14.21
N LEU A 236 -21.21 -18.24 13.33
CA LEU A 236 -20.08 -19.15 13.47
C LEU A 236 -18.73 -18.43 13.41
N HIS A 237 -18.59 -17.39 12.56
CA HIS A 237 -17.39 -16.54 12.56
C HIS A 237 -17.20 -15.84 13.91
N ALA A 238 -18.27 -15.27 14.46
CA ALA A 238 -18.22 -14.56 15.73
C ALA A 238 -17.90 -15.51 16.89
N ASP A 239 -18.61 -16.64 16.99
CA ASP A 239 -18.43 -17.63 18.06
C ASP A 239 -17.04 -18.26 18.03
N LEU A 240 -16.55 -18.63 16.83
CA LEU A 240 -15.20 -19.16 16.68
C LEU A 240 -14.13 -18.12 17.00
N GLY A 241 -14.33 -16.87 16.57
CA GLY A 241 -13.42 -15.77 16.86
C GLY A 241 -13.31 -15.48 18.35
N LEU A 242 -14.45 -15.35 19.03
CA LEU A 242 -14.50 -15.13 20.48
C LEU A 242 -13.97 -16.35 21.24
N GLY A 243 -14.30 -17.57 20.80
CA GLY A 243 -13.78 -18.80 21.41
C GLY A 243 -12.26 -18.87 21.34
N LEU A 244 -11.67 -18.57 20.18
CA LEU A 244 -10.21 -18.52 20.04
C LEU A 244 -9.60 -17.41 20.92
N LEU A 245 -10.19 -16.22 20.97
CA LEU A 245 -9.64 -15.12 21.77
C LEU A 245 -9.75 -15.34 23.28
N ASN A 246 -10.80 -16.02 23.75
CA ASN A 246 -11.02 -16.26 25.17
C ASN A 246 -10.29 -17.51 25.69
N PHE A 247 -10.14 -18.55 24.86
CA PHE A 247 -9.67 -19.86 25.30
C PHE A 247 -8.34 -20.30 24.66
N ALA A 248 -7.85 -19.64 23.62
CA ALA A 248 -6.51 -19.96 23.12
C ALA A 248 -5.45 -19.51 24.12
N THR A 249 -4.54 -20.43 24.45
CA THR A 249 -3.40 -20.13 25.31
C THR A 249 -2.24 -19.59 24.49
N VAL A 250 -1.60 -18.53 25.00
CA VAL A 250 -0.34 -18.00 24.47
C VAL A 250 0.72 -18.21 25.53
N VAL A 251 1.78 -18.95 25.20
CA VAL A 251 2.95 -19.07 26.08
C VAL A 251 3.72 -17.76 25.99
N LEU A 252 3.56 -16.90 26.98
CA LEU A 252 4.40 -15.72 27.13
C LEU A 252 5.71 -16.18 27.77
N GLY A 253 6.85 -15.92 27.11
CA GLY A 253 8.16 -16.31 27.63
C GLY A 253 8.34 -15.84 29.08
N THR A 254 8.70 -16.76 29.96
CA THR A 254 9.08 -16.45 31.33
C THR A 254 10.26 -15.47 31.31
N PRO A 255 10.28 -14.42 32.16
CA PRO A 255 11.49 -13.66 32.41
C PRO A 255 12.61 -14.64 32.82
N PRO A 256 13.88 -14.41 32.47
CA PRO A 256 14.96 -15.24 32.97
C PRO A 256 14.97 -15.15 34.50
N ASP A 257 14.64 -16.25 35.16
CA ASP A 257 14.80 -16.38 36.60
C ASP A 257 16.29 -16.17 36.93
N ASN A 258 16.56 -15.15 37.74
CA ASN A 258 17.84 -14.98 38.41
C ASN A 258 18.04 -16.16 39.37
N GLN A 259 18.55 -17.28 38.88
CA GLN A 259 19.20 -18.27 39.73
C GLN A 259 20.59 -17.77 40.12
N ALA A 260 20.62 -16.86 41.08
CA ALA A 260 21.81 -16.55 41.85
C ALA A 260 21.81 -17.44 43.12
N GLY A 261 22.68 -18.45 43.11
CA GLY A 261 23.34 -18.93 44.33
C GLY A 261 22.70 -20.14 45.03
N GLN A 262 23.02 -21.35 44.58
CA GLN A 262 23.22 -22.48 45.50
C GLN A 262 24.65 -22.99 45.38
N THR A 263 25.50 -22.50 46.28
CA THR A 263 26.73 -23.18 46.69
C THR A 263 26.41 -24.01 47.95
N THR A 264 26.55 -25.33 47.81
CA THR A 264 27.07 -26.32 48.77
C THR A 264 27.00 -26.00 50.28
N ASP A 265 26.33 -26.85 51.06
CA ASP A 265 27.04 -27.81 51.94
C ASP A 265 26.11 -28.74 52.76
N ALA A 266 26.50 -30.02 52.74
CA ALA A 266 26.57 -31.01 53.82
C ALA A 266 25.33 -31.45 54.66
N ALA A 267 25.16 -32.78 54.65
CA ALA A 267 25.12 -33.72 55.79
C ALA A 267 23.80 -34.49 56.07
N SER A 268 23.92 -35.82 55.85
CA SER A 268 23.42 -37.00 56.60
C SER A 268 21.96 -37.02 57.11
N THR A 269 21.23 -38.15 57.13
CA THR A 269 21.59 -39.48 57.63
C THR A 269 20.42 -40.45 57.37
N THR A 270 20.73 -41.67 56.90
CA THR A 270 20.12 -43.00 57.23
C THR A 270 18.61 -43.22 57.33
N GLY A 271 18.13 -44.31 56.73
CA GLY A 271 17.05 -45.12 57.30
C GLY A 271 16.29 -46.00 56.31
N ASP A 272 16.68 -47.28 56.24
CA ASP A 272 15.98 -48.38 55.55
C ASP A 272 14.53 -48.59 56.00
N THR A 273 13.71 -49.23 55.14
CA THR A 273 13.15 -50.60 55.28
C THR A 273 11.69 -50.76 54.78
N HIS A 274 11.52 -51.76 53.91
CA HIS A 274 10.38 -52.60 53.51
C HIS A 274 8.88 -52.25 53.76
N GLY A 275 8.09 -52.43 52.69
CA GLY A 275 7.15 -53.57 52.60
C GLY A 275 5.64 -53.28 52.63
N GLY A 276 4.93 -53.75 51.59
CA GLY A 276 3.67 -54.51 51.76
C GLY A 276 2.31 -53.84 51.48
N HIS A 277 1.71 -54.28 50.36
CA HIS A 277 0.30 -54.68 50.15
C HIS A 277 -0.90 -53.69 50.18
N ASP A 278 -1.60 -53.74 49.04
CA ASP A 278 -3.03 -53.96 48.80
C ASP A 278 -4.11 -52.88 49.03
N ALA A 279 -4.84 -52.67 47.91
CA ALA A 279 -6.29 -52.64 47.75
C ALA A 279 -7.08 -51.31 47.86
N THR A 280 -7.67 -51.00 46.68
CA THR A 280 -9.02 -50.47 46.42
C THR A 280 -9.37 -49.04 46.81
N GLY A 281 -9.73 -48.24 45.79
CA GLY A 281 -10.36 -46.93 45.94
C GLY A 281 -10.58 -46.24 44.60
N ASP A 282 -11.77 -46.48 44.05
CA ASP A 282 -12.42 -45.80 42.93
C ASP A 282 -12.31 -44.26 42.98
N THR A 283 -12.03 -43.59 41.85
CA THR A 283 -12.70 -42.36 41.35
C THR A 283 -11.93 -41.69 40.19
N ASP A 284 -12.60 -41.67 39.04
CA ASP A 284 -12.83 -40.54 38.14
C ASP A 284 -11.74 -39.48 37.87
N GLY A 285 -11.46 -39.24 36.58
CA GLY A 285 -11.03 -37.92 36.08
C GLY A 285 -9.67 -37.86 35.37
N ALA A 286 -9.70 -37.34 34.14
CA ALA A 286 -8.57 -36.87 33.33
C ALA A 286 -7.70 -37.95 32.65
N GLN A 287 -8.20 -38.45 31.50
CA GLN A 287 -7.31 -38.93 30.45
C GLN A 287 -6.53 -37.74 29.87
N GLY A 288 -5.37 -37.47 30.46
CA GLY A 288 -4.31 -36.70 29.83
C GLY A 288 -3.85 -37.44 28.58
N VAL A 289 -3.93 -36.77 27.44
CA VAL A 289 -3.31 -37.21 26.19
C VAL A 289 -1.80 -37.20 26.41
N LEU A 290 -1.23 -38.39 26.60
CA LEU A 290 0.21 -38.61 26.58
C LEU A 290 0.72 -38.33 25.16
N PHE A 291 1.56 -37.30 25.01
CA PHE A 291 2.33 -37.06 23.79
C PHE A 291 3.42 -38.13 23.65
N ASP A 292 3.41 -38.82 22.52
CA ASP A 292 4.43 -39.77 22.06
C ASP A 292 5.68 -39.00 21.56
N PRO A 293 6.93 -39.49 21.79
CA PRO A 293 8.14 -38.76 21.45
C PRO A 293 8.63 -39.18 20.06
N VAL A 294 8.44 -38.32 19.07
CA VAL A 294 9.35 -37.95 17.97
C VAL A 294 8.52 -37.06 17.04
N LEU A 295 8.68 -35.75 17.17
CA LEU A 295 8.07 -34.77 16.27
C LEU A 295 8.61 -35.01 14.86
N ALA A 296 7.73 -35.27 13.89
CA ALA A 296 8.13 -35.28 12.50
C ALA A 296 8.61 -33.87 12.10
N PRO A 297 9.46 -33.72 11.05
CA PRO A 297 9.90 -32.41 10.58
C PRO A 297 8.75 -31.44 10.29
N ASP A 298 7.62 -31.96 9.82
CA ASP A 298 6.40 -31.19 9.57
C ASP A 298 5.75 -30.67 10.87
N ASP A 299 5.88 -31.41 11.97
CA ASP A 299 5.39 -31.01 13.31
C ASP A 299 6.29 -29.95 13.95
N MET A 300 7.59 -29.95 13.62
CA MET A 300 8.51 -28.89 14.04
C MET A 300 8.23 -27.57 13.32
N GLU A 301 7.83 -27.61 12.04
CA GLU A 301 7.39 -26.42 11.31
C GLU A 301 6.04 -25.90 11.85
N LEU A 302 5.13 -26.82 12.22
CA LEU A 302 3.87 -26.48 12.88
C LEU A 302 4.09 -25.86 14.27
N LEU A 303 5.02 -26.42 15.06
CA LEU A 303 5.40 -25.90 16.38
C LEU A 303 6.12 -24.56 16.27
N ALA A 304 7.05 -24.39 15.32
CA ALA A 304 7.68 -23.10 15.07
C ALA A 304 6.64 -22.05 14.66
N ARG A 305 5.61 -22.42 13.89
CA ARG A 305 4.49 -21.52 13.55
C ARG A 305 3.63 -21.17 14.76
N VAL A 306 3.36 -22.13 15.64
CA VAL A 306 2.60 -21.91 16.89
C VAL A 306 3.39 -21.05 17.87
N VAL A 307 4.67 -21.35 18.09
CA VAL A 307 5.58 -20.65 19.00
C VAL A 307 5.86 -19.23 18.51
N ASN A 308 6.00 -19.01 17.20
CA ASN A 308 6.21 -17.68 16.62
C ASN A 308 4.90 -16.95 16.27
N ALA A 309 3.73 -17.53 16.58
CA ALA A 309 2.41 -17.01 16.22
C ALA A 309 2.29 -16.60 14.73
N LEU A 310 2.90 -17.39 13.83
CA LEU A 310 2.83 -17.22 12.38
C LEU A 310 1.66 -18.06 11.84
N PRO A 311 0.45 -17.49 11.65
CA PRO A 311 -0.62 -18.24 11.00
C PRO A 311 -0.21 -18.61 9.59
N ALA A 312 -0.62 -19.79 9.10
CA ALA A 312 -0.55 -20.12 7.69
C ALA A 312 -1.47 -19.17 6.91
N VAL A 313 -0.91 -18.05 6.46
CA VAL A 313 -1.62 -17.07 5.63
C VAL A 313 -1.43 -17.47 4.19
N ALA A 314 -2.53 -17.76 3.49
CA ALA A 314 -2.50 -17.93 2.04
C ALA A 314 -2.84 -16.58 1.40
N LEU A 315 -1.84 -15.71 1.23
CA LEU A 315 -1.94 -14.56 0.34
C LEU A 315 -1.47 -14.97 -1.06
N GLN A 316 -2.33 -14.80 -2.05
CA GLN A 316 -1.94 -14.95 -3.44
C GLN A 316 -1.64 -13.55 -3.97
N VAL A 317 -0.38 -13.28 -4.28
CA VAL A 317 0.05 -11.97 -4.79
C VAL A 317 0.55 -12.16 -6.23
N VAL A 318 -0.05 -11.45 -7.17
CA VAL A 318 0.39 -11.44 -8.57
C VAL A 318 1.17 -10.16 -8.81
N VAL A 319 2.42 -10.29 -9.25
CA VAL A 319 3.32 -9.17 -9.56
C VAL A 319 4.01 -9.39 -10.90
N PRO A 320 4.37 -8.31 -11.62
CA PRO A 320 5.26 -8.41 -12.77
C PRO A 320 6.57 -9.10 -12.40
N TYR A 321 7.15 -9.90 -13.30
CA TYR A 321 8.42 -10.57 -13.04
C TYR A 321 9.54 -9.57 -12.69
N SER A 322 9.52 -8.37 -13.28
CA SER A 322 10.48 -7.30 -13.00
C SER A 322 10.50 -6.85 -11.54
N THR A 323 9.37 -6.95 -10.82
CA THR A 323 9.25 -6.64 -9.38
C THR A 323 10.24 -7.44 -8.54
N VAL A 324 10.55 -8.65 -8.99
CA VAL A 324 11.39 -9.64 -8.30
C VAL A 324 12.74 -9.79 -9.00
N ALA A 325 12.79 -9.66 -10.32
CA ALA A 325 13.98 -9.91 -11.15
C ALA A 325 15.04 -8.80 -11.11
N GLY A 326 14.69 -7.59 -10.65
CA GLY A 326 15.59 -6.43 -10.63
C GLY A 326 16.56 -6.37 -9.45
N GLY A 327 16.64 -7.39 -8.59
CA GLY A 327 17.42 -7.23 -7.38
C GLY A 327 17.73 -8.46 -6.56
N PHE A 328 17.84 -9.67 -7.11
CA PHE A 328 18.46 -10.75 -6.33
C PHE A 328 19.99 -10.71 -6.44
N PRO A 329 20.73 -10.69 -5.31
CA PRO A 329 20.20 -10.78 -3.94
C PRO A 329 19.55 -9.46 -3.45
N ILE A 330 18.33 -9.56 -2.91
CA ILE A 330 17.59 -8.41 -2.36
C ILE A 330 18.04 -8.26 -0.92
N CYS A 331 18.34 -7.04 -0.47
CA CYS A 331 18.68 -6.81 0.93
C CYS A 331 17.47 -7.13 1.82
N ALA A 332 17.59 -8.10 2.74
CA ALA A 332 16.54 -8.45 3.70
C ALA A 332 16.14 -7.29 4.62
N HIS A 333 17.00 -6.28 4.75
CA HIS A 333 16.69 -5.08 5.51
C HIS A 333 15.90 -4.08 4.66
N CYS A 334 16.43 -3.60 3.53
CA CYS A 334 15.81 -2.50 2.79
C CYS A 334 14.88 -2.92 1.64
N SER A 335 14.79 -4.21 1.30
CA SER A 335 14.05 -4.71 0.12
C SER A 335 14.47 -4.07 -1.22
N GLY A 336 15.63 -3.42 -1.23
CA GLY A 336 16.28 -2.86 -2.42
C GLY A 336 17.18 -3.90 -3.12
N PRO A 337 17.43 -3.74 -4.42
CA PRO A 337 18.47 -4.50 -5.11
C PRO A 337 19.82 -4.25 -4.42
N LEU A 338 20.59 -5.30 -4.11
CA LEU A 338 21.96 -5.10 -3.60
C LEU A 338 22.90 -4.49 -4.66
N ASP A 339 22.53 -4.58 -5.94
CA ASP A 339 23.29 -4.06 -7.08
C ASP A 339 22.71 -2.76 -7.68
N ALA A 340 21.80 -2.07 -6.99
CA ALA A 340 21.34 -0.77 -7.46
C ALA A 340 22.52 0.21 -7.39
N PRO A 341 22.90 0.89 -8.49
CA PRO A 341 23.89 1.97 -8.39
C PRO A 341 23.33 3.00 -7.41
N GLU A 342 24.17 3.41 -6.45
CA GLU A 342 23.84 4.55 -5.60
C GLU A 342 23.42 5.72 -6.50
N PRO A 343 22.37 6.48 -6.14
CA PRO A 343 22.03 7.68 -6.89
C PRO A 343 23.28 8.55 -6.88
N ASP A 344 23.83 8.82 -8.07
CA ASP A 344 25.01 9.66 -8.24
C ASP A 344 24.79 10.95 -7.44
N ASP A 345 25.57 11.14 -6.37
CA ASP A 345 25.66 12.43 -5.68
C ASP A 345 25.96 13.48 -6.77
N PRO A 346 25.16 14.55 -6.91
CA PRO A 346 25.50 15.61 -7.82
C PRO A 346 26.84 16.20 -7.36
N ALA A 347 27.88 15.99 -8.17
CA ALA A 347 29.20 16.54 -7.95
C ALA A 347 29.11 18.04 -7.61
N PRO A 348 29.80 18.53 -6.56
CA PRO A 348 29.77 19.94 -6.24
C PRO A 348 30.68 20.72 -7.20
N GLY A 349 30.09 21.67 -7.94
CA GLY A 349 30.77 22.64 -8.81
C GLY A 349 30.58 22.32 -10.30
N GLU A 350 30.33 23.26 -11.20
CA GLU A 350 30.69 24.67 -11.22
C GLU A 350 29.70 25.46 -12.12
N ASP A 351 29.64 26.76 -11.89
CA ASP A 351 29.07 27.85 -12.71
C ASP A 351 27.86 28.59 -12.13
N SER A 352 28.18 29.55 -11.27
CA SER A 352 27.51 30.86 -11.27
C SER A 352 28.53 31.93 -10.89
N ALA A 353 29.27 32.36 -11.91
CA ALA A 353 29.87 33.69 -11.92
C ALA A 353 28.75 34.73 -11.87
N LEU A 354 28.81 35.67 -10.93
CA LEU A 354 28.61 37.12 -11.13
C LEU A 354 28.63 37.86 -9.77
N GLY A 355 29.67 38.69 -9.56
CA GLY A 355 29.52 40.00 -8.93
C GLY A 355 30.03 40.18 -7.48
N GLY A 356 31.31 40.51 -7.32
CA GLY A 356 31.86 41.16 -6.11
C GLY A 356 33.22 41.83 -6.39
N PRO A 357 33.45 43.12 -6.03
CA PRO A 357 34.58 43.93 -6.51
C PRO A 357 35.87 43.77 -5.67
N PRO A 358 37.02 44.31 -6.14
CA PRO A 358 38.34 43.81 -5.81
C PRO A 358 39.06 44.61 -4.72
N GLY A 359 40.03 43.98 -4.06
CA GLY A 359 41.05 44.72 -3.31
C GLY A 359 41.98 43.80 -2.54
N TRP A 360 43.28 43.95 -2.84
CA TRP A 360 44.49 43.65 -2.06
C TRP A 360 44.75 42.19 -1.62
N ALA A 361 45.97 41.64 -1.59
CA ALA A 361 47.26 41.88 -2.22
C ALA A 361 48.19 40.69 -1.82
N VAL A 362 49.23 40.45 -2.63
CA VAL A 362 50.54 39.81 -2.29
C VAL A 362 50.66 38.27 -2.25
N PHE A 363 51.23 37.71 -3.34
CA PHE A 363 52.43 36.82 -3.54
C PHE A 363 52.94 35.84 -2.42
N PRO A 364 53.86 34.88 -2.72
CA PRO A 364 54.05 34.00 -3.90
C PRO A 364 54.49 32.53 -3.56
N GLU A 365 54.59 31.71 -4.62
CA GLU A 365 55.59 30.64 -4.90
C GLU A 365 55.86 29.49 -3.91
N HIS A 366 55.70 28.24 -4.41
CA HIS A 366 56.81 27.28 -4.37
C HIS A 366 56.70 26.18 -5.45
N ASP A 367 57.88 25.92 -6.02
CA ASP A 367 58.29 25.05 -7.11
C ASP A 367 58.03 23.53 -6.99
N GLU A 368 57.87 22.94 -8.17
CA GLU A 368 58.48 21.71 -8.72
C GLU A 368 58.63 20.44 -7.85
N ARG A 369 58.09 19.31 -8.35
CA ARG A 369 58.90 18.21 -8.93
C ARG A 369 58.07 17.01 -9.43
N ASP A 370 58.29 16.71 -10.71
CA ASP A 370 58.50 15.42 -11.37
C ASP A 370 57.90 14.11 -10.82
N GLY A 371 57.07 13.50 -11.68
CA GLY A 371 57.36 12.20 -12.29
C GLY A 371 57.01 10.93 -11.51
N ASP A 372 55.96 10.21 -11.94
CA ASP A 372 56.14 8.84 -12.40
C ASP A 372 54.90 8.31 -13.15
N GLY A 373 55.15 7.58 -14.24
CA GLY A 373 54.14 7.02 -15.12
C GLY A 373 53.62 5.65 -14.65
N GLY A 374 52.32 5.41 -14.86
CA GLY A 374 51.67 4.10 -14.69
C GLY A 374 50.44 3.97 -15.60
N PRO A 375 50.19 2.80 -16.20
CA PRO A 375 49.39 2.66 -17.42
C PRO A 375 47.87 2.67 -17.18
N ALA A 376 47.15 3.26 -18.14
CA ALA A 376 45.69 3.35 -18.17
C ALA A 376 45.01 1.97 -18.26
N PRO A 377 43.87 1.75 -17.56
CA PRO A 377 43.10 0.52 -17.69
C PRO A 377 42.40 0.43 -19.06
N PRO A 378 42.18 -0.79 -19.59
CA PRO A 378 41.67 -1.00 -20.94
C PRO A 378 40.20 -0.56 -21.05
N ARG A 379 39.91 0.14 -22.15
CA ARG A 379 38.55 0.53 -22.57
C ARG A 379 37.67 -0.71 -22.69
N GLY A 380 36.64 -0.78 -21.85
CA GLY A 380 35.61 -1.82 -21.89
C GLY A 380 34.90 -1.85 -23.24
N ASP A 381 34.76 -3.06 -23.77
CA ASP A 381 34.06 -3.41 -25.00
C ASP A 381 32.59 -2.91 -25.02
N PRO A 382 32.18 -2.08 -26.00
CA PRO A 382 30.81 -1.56 -26.09
C PRO A 382 29.76 -2.62 -26.44
N SER A 383 30.15 -3.87 -26.76
CA SER A 383 29.24 -4.94 -27.16
C SER A 383 28.40 -5.51 -26.01
N ARG A 384 28.74 -5.22 -24.74
CA ARG A 384 28.00 -5.73 -23.57
C ARG A 384 26.70 -4.98 -23.24
N ARG A 385 26.43 -3.85 -23.91
CA ARG A 385 25.20 -3.05 -23.69
C ARG A 385 23.95 -3.57 -24.41
N GLN A 386 24.06 -4.57 -25.30
CA GLN A 386 22.95 -5.01 -26.15
C GLN A 386 22.18 -6.27 -25.69
N ARG A 387 22.24 -6.63 -24.40
CA ARG A 387 21.37 -7.70 -23.84
C ARG A 387 20.44 -7.25 -22.71
N ARG A 388 20.00 -5.99 -22.72
CA ARG A 388 18.77 -5.58 -22.02
C ARG A 388 17.57 -5.89 -22.91
N ARG A 389 17.22 -7.17 -23.04
CA ARG A 389 15.91 -7.57 -23.59
C ARG A 389 14.85 -7.44 -22.50
N GLY A 390 13.93 -6.51 -22.68
CA GLY A 390 12.54 -6.62 -22.20
C GLY A 390 12.25 -6.21 -20.77
N ALA A 391 12.51 -4.96 -20.40
CA ALA A 391 11.62 -4.30 -19.44
C ALA A 391 10.47 -3.68 -20.26
N PRO A 392 9.18 -3.86 -19.89
CA PRO A 392 8.10 -3.08 -20.46
C PRO A 392 8.44 -1.59 -20.30
N PRO A 393 8.03 -0.71 -21.22
CA PRO A 393 8.18 0.72 -20.99
C PRO A 393 7.48 1.06 -19.68
N GLY A 394 8.26 1.33 -18.63
CA GLY A 394 7.73 1.82 -17.38
C GLY A 394 6.96 3.09 -17.68
N ARG A 395 5.68 3.13 -17.31
CA ARG A 395 4.86 4.34 -17.39
C ARG A 395 5.60 5.42 -16.61
N ARG A 396 6.12 6.42 -17.31
CA ARG A 396 6.99 7.46 -16.73
C ARG A 396 6.32 8.00 -15.44
N GLY A 397 7.03 7.93 -14.32
CA GLY A 397 6.58 8.47 -13.03
C GLY A 397 5.68 7.59 -12.15
N ARG A 398 5.49 6.29 -12.46
CA ARG A 398 4.70 5.36 -11.60
C ARG A 398 5.36 4.00 -11.50
N GLY A 399 5.37 3.40 -10.31
CA GLY A 399 5.91 2.06 -10.07
C GLY A 399 4.95 0.94 -10.47
N PRO A 400 5.45 -0.28 -10.74
CA PRO A 400 4.57 -1.45 -10.89
C PRO A 400 3.84 -1.74 -9.57
N VAL A 401 2.63 -2.30 -9.68
CA VAL A 401 1.84 -2.73 -8.52
C VAL A 401 1.54 -4.23 -8.61
N GLY A 402 1.55 -4.87 -7.45
CA GLY A 402 1.02 -6.21 -7.28
C GLY A 402 -0.44 -6.17 -6.85
N GLU A 403 -1.20 -7.19 -7.21
CA GLU A 403 -2.55 -7.40 -6.69
C GLU A 403 -2.55 -8.60 -5.74
N VAL A 404 -3.05 -8.39 -4.53
CA VAL A 404 -3.37 -9.49 -3.61
C VAL A 404 -4.78 -9.97 -3.95
N LEU A 405 -4.90 -11.25 -4.28
CA LEU A 405 -6.15 -11.89 -4.65
C LEU A 405 -6.85 -12.49 -3.44
N GLY A 406 -8.17 -12.63 -3.52
CA GLY A 406 -8.99 -13.33 -2.52
C GLY A 406 -10.28 -12.60 -2.20
N ALA A 407 -10.84 -12.88 -1.03
CA ALA A 407 -12.09 -12.27 -0.57
C ALA A 407 -11.98 -10.75 -0.30
N ASN A 408 -10.76 -10.28 -0.03
CA ASN A 408 -10.46 -8.88 0.22
C ASN A 408 -9.27 -8.47 -0.67
N PRO A 409 -9.49 -8.24 -1.97
CA PRO A 409 -8.40 -7.87 -2.86
C PRO A 409 -7.90 -6.47 -2.54
N PHE A 410 -6.58 -6.27 -2.63
CA PHE A 410 -5.95 -4.96 -2.46
C PHE A 410 -4.64 -4.89 -3.24
N PHE A 411 -4.18 -3.69 -3.56
CA PHE A 411 -2.94 -3.47 -4.29
C PHE A 411 -1.76 -3.27 -3.33
N VAL A 412 -0.60 -3.77 -3.75
CA VAL A 412 0.67 -3.64 -3.03
C VAL A 412 1.71 -2.98 -3.91
N SER A 413 2.54 -2.11 -3.33
CA SER A 413 3.69 -1.52 -4.01
C SER A 413 4.73 -2.61 -4.33
N GLU A 414 5.65 -2.29 -5.23
CA GLU A 414 6.80 -3.15 -5.53
C GLU A 414 7.62 -3.48 -4.26
N GLY A 415 7.87 -2.47 -3.42
CA GLY A 415 8.57 -2.65 -2.14
C GLY A 415 7.83 -3.60 -1.19
N HIS A 416 6.52 -3.43 -1.04
CA HIS A 416 5.70 -4.32 -0.20
C HIS A 416 5.70 -5.75 -0.75
N ALA A 417 5.59 -5.92 -2.07
CA ALA A 417 5.64 -7.24 -2.69
C ALA A 417 6.97 -7.96 -2.42
N ARG A 418 8.11 -7.24 -2.43
CA ARG A 418 9.42 -7.80 -2.08
C ARG A 418 9.50 -8.17 -0.60
N GLU A 419 8.96 -7.36 0.29
CA GLU A 419 8.87 -7.71 1.73
C GLU A 419 8.05 -8.98 1.93
N LEU A 420 6.90 -9.11 1.25
CA LEU A 420 6.08 -10.32 1.30
C LEU A 420 6.83 -11.54 0.75
N ALA A 421 7.60 -11.36 -0.32
CA ALA A 421 8.42 -12.41 -0.93
C ALA A 421 9.50 -12.95 0.04
N LEU A 422 10.01 -12.10 0.93
CA LEU A 422 11.04 -12.44 1.92
C LEU A 422 10.48 -12.91 3.26
N MET A 423 9.16 -12.95 3.44
CA MET A 423 8.57 -13.51 4.66
C MET A 423 8.87 -15.02 4.75
N PRO A 424 9.22 -15.54 5.94
CA PRO A 424 9.45 -16.96 6.14
C PRO A 424 8.27 -17.82 5.67
N GLY A 425 8.57 -18.89 4.93
CA GLY A 425 7.56 -19.80 4.38
C GLY A 425 6.85 -19.29 3.10
N THR A 426 7.25 -18.15 2.55
CA THR A 426 6.73 -17.68 1.26
C THR A 426 7.14 -18.62 0.13
N THR A 427 6.17 -18.99 -0.71
CA THR A 427 6.39 -19.82 -1.90
C THR A 427 6.08 -19.01 -3.16
N LEU A 428 7.05 -18.91 -4.07
CA LEU A 428 6.92 -18.21 -5.35
C LEU A 428 6.58 -19.20 -6.47
N HIS A 429 5.59 -18.86 -7.29
CA HIS A 429 5.27 -19.56 -8.52
C HIS A 429 5.47 -18.62 -9.71
N ARG A 430 6.06 -19.11 -10.80
CA ARG A 430 6.10 -18.35 -12.06
C ARG A 430 4.82 -18.62 -12.84
N LEU A 431 4.23 -17.53 -13.34
CA LEU A 431 3.09 -17.53 -14.24
C LEU A 431 3.58 -17.10 -15.62
N VAL A 432 3.30 -17.88 -16.65
CA VAL A 432 3.55 -17.52 -18.05
C VAL A 432 2.20 -17.21 -18.67
N VAL A 433 2.10 -16.01 -19.22
CA VAL A 433 0.88 -15.47 -19.80
C VAL A 433 1.11 -15.23 -21.30
N ASP A 434 0.12 -15.53 -22.12
CA ASP A 434 0.16 -15.24 -23.55
C ASP A 434 0.09 -13.71 -23.74
N PRO A 435 1.08 -13.09 -24.41
CA PRO A 435 1.11 -11.65 -24.59
C PRO A 435 -0.01 -11.10 -25.47
N ARG A 436 -0.71 -11.93 -26.25
CA ARG A 436 -1.78 -11.47 -27.16
C ARG A 436 -3.14 -11.34 -26.50
N ASP A 437 -3.47 -12.24 -25.57
CA ASP A 437 -4.81 -12.31 -24.98
C ASP A 437 -4.81 -12.31 -23.45
N GLY A 438 -3.63 -12.29 -22.81
CA GLY A 438 -3.51 -12.29 -21.36
C GLY A 438 -3.87 -13.62 -20.70
N ARG A 439 -4.03 -14.70 -21.48
CA ARG A 439 -4.38 -16.02 -20.96
C ARG A 439 -3.20 -16.66 -20.24
N LEU A 440 -3.45 -17.26 -19.07
CA LEU A 440 -2.46 -18.07 -18.37
C LEU A 440 -2.12 -19.32 -19.21
N VAL A 441 -0.88 -19.40 -19.68
CA VAL A 441 -0.34 -20.52 -20.46
C VAL A 441 0.25 -21.58 -19.55
N GLU A 442 1.00 -21.15 -18.53
CA GLU A 442 1.69 -22.07 -17.62
C GLU A 442 1.74 -21.48 -16.20
N ARG A 443 1.58 -22.35 -15.21
CA ARG A 443 1.98 -22.08 -13.83
C ARG A 443 2.99 -23.15 -13.43
N THR A 444 4.14 -22.73 -12.92
CA THR A 444 5.16 -23.67 -12.44
C THR A 444 4.61 -24.47 -11.26
N ILE A 445 4.65 -25.81 -11.39
CA ILE A 445 4.13 -26.76 -10.40
C ILE A 445 5.01 -26.76 -9.15
N GLN A 446 6.34 -26.76 -9.34
CA GLN A 446 7.29 -26.65 -8.26
C GLN A 446 7.48 -25.17 -7.88
N GLY A 447 7.14 -24.82 -6.64
CA GLY A 447 7.35 -23.50 -6.09
C GLY A 447 8.80 -23.29 -5.67
N TYR A 448 9.28 -22.05 -5.74
CA TYR A 448 10.57 -21.64 -5.21
C TYR A 448 10.37 -21.03 -3.81
N ARG A 449 11.21 -21.44 -2.85
CA ARG A 449 11.26 -20.86 -1.50
C ARG A 449 12.55 -20.05 -1.39
N PRO A 450 12.49 -18.72 -1.20
CA PRO A 450 13.69 -17.89 -1.08
C PRO A 450 14.56 -18.21 0.14
N ASP A 451 13.98 -18.85 1.16
CA ASP A 451 14.59 -19.20 2.45
C ASP A 451 15.00 -20.69 2.56
N ALA A 452 14.86 -21.48 1.49
CA ALA A 452 15.13 -22.93 1.48
C ALA A 452 16.58 -23.31 1.14
#